data_AF-W3WIF2-F1
#
_entry.id   AF-W3WIF2-F1
#
_cell.length_a   1.000
_cell.length_b   1.000
_cell.length_c   1.000
_cell.angle_alpha   90.00
_cell.angle_beta   90.00
_cell.angle_gamma   90.00
#
_symmetry.space_group_name_H-M   'P 1'
#
loop_
_entity.id
_entity.type
_entity.pdbx_description
1 polymer ?
#
loop_
_entity_poly.entity_id
_entity_poly.type
_entity_poly.pdbx_seq_one_letter_code
_entity_poly.pdbx_strand_id
1 'polypeptide(L)'
;MAYPENVGIKAMEIYVPAQCLDQTLFEKHQGVSAGKYTIGLGLKYMNYCTDREDVCSLALTAVSSLLRKYDIDPKSIGRLEVGTESLIDKAKSVKSVLTTLFEPHGNTSLEGIDTIHACYGGTSALFNAVNWVESRCWDGRDAIVVASDIALYDQPASRPTGGAGCVAMLVGPNAPLSLDPNLRGVYMTNTYDFYKPNLKVELYSLRPLLGLMISRDFCFPQRIQM
;
A
#
# COMPACT_ATOMS: atom_id res chain seq x y z
N MET A 1 24.85 -21.41 -3.17
CA MET A 1 24.21 -20.94 -1.92
C MET A 1 23.02 -21.82 -1.66
N ALA A 2 22.76 -22.17 -0.41
CA ALA A 2 21.50 -22.81 -0.03
C ALA A 2 20.35 -21.85 -0.35
N TYR A 3 19.21 -22.39 -0.79
CA TYR A 3 18.02 -21.58 -1.04
C TYR A 3 17.56 -20.97 0.29
N PRO A 4 17.17 -19.69 0.36
CA PRO A 4 16.65 -19.12 1.59
C PRO A 4 15.36 -19.84 2.01
N GLU A 5 15.27 -20.19 3.29
CA GLU A 5 14.10 -20.87 3.84
C GLU A 5 13.15 -19.87 4.52
N ASN A 6 11.85 -20.18 4.50
CA ASN A 6 10.80 -19.42 5.19
C ASN A 6 10.85 -17.91 4.88
N VAL A 7 10.93 -17.56 3.60
CA VAL A 7 10.98 -16.16 3.16
C VAL A 7 9.64 -15.48 3.40
N GLY A 8 9.68 -14.29 4.02
CA GLY A 8 8.48 -13.51 4.27
C GLY A 8 8.72 -12.29 5.14
N ILE A 9 7.69 -11.86 5.87
CA ILE A 9 7.71 -10.61 6.63
C ILE A 9 8.37 -10.84 8.00
N LYS A 10 9.52 -10.19 8.21
CA LYS A 10 10.32 -10.21 9.45
C LYS A 10 9.85 -9.18 10.47
N ALA A 11 9.46 -8.01 9.99
CA ALA A 11 9.02 -6.88 10.80
C ALA A 11 8.02 -6.04 10.01
N MET A 12 7.14 -5.34 10.71
CA MET A 12 6.16 -4.44 10.11
C MET A 12 6.00 -3.20 10.97
N GLU A 13 5.85 -2.06 10.31
CA GLU A 13 5.59 -0.77 10.94
C GLU A 13 4.48 -0.05 10.18
N ILE A 14 3.61 0.63 10.91
CA ILE A 14 2.49 1.39 10.36
C ILE A 14 2.59 2.85 10.78
N TYR A 15 2.31 3.74 9.85
CA TYR A 15 2.06 5.15 10.11
C TYR A 15 0.69 5.54 9.58
N VAL A 16 -0.08 6.23 10.41
CA VAL A 16 -1.36 6.84 10.04
C VAL A 16 -1.36 8.30 10.51
N PRO A 17 -1.84 9.25 9.70
CA PRO A 17 -1.93 10.65 10.12
C PRO A 17 -2.73 10.82 11.41
N ALA A 18 -2.30 11.76 12.26
CA ALA A 18 -2.92 11.95 13.58
C ALA A 18 -4.31 12.58 13.53
N GLN A 19 -4.61 13.36 12.47
CA GLN A 19 -5.91 13.98 12.31
C GLN A 19 -6.94 12.96 11.84
N CYS A 20 -8.11 12.95 12.48
CA CYS A 20 -9.19 12.04 12.14
C CYS A 20 -10.54 12.76 12.10
N LEU A 21 -11.37 12.40 11.14
CA LEU A 21 -12.75 12.84 11.04
C LEU A 21 -13.70 11.78 11.63
N ASP A 22 -14.53 12.18 12.60
CA ASP A 22 -15.60 11.34 13.14
C ASP A 22 -16.73 11.19 12.12
N GLN A 23 -17.05 9.95 11.75
CA GLN A 23 -18.05 9.66 10.73
C GLN A 23 -19.47 10.06 11.15
N THR A 24 -19.80 10.05 12.45
CA THR A 24 -21.08 10.53 12.97
C THR A 24 -21.23 12.03 12.78
N LEU A 25 -20.15 12.78 13.01
CA LEU A 25 -20.14 14.22 12.74
C LEU A 25 -20.19 14.50 11.24
N PHE A 26 -19.54 13.66 10.44
CA PHE A 26 -19.56 13.78 8.99
C PHE A 26 -20.93 13.46 8.37
N GLU A 27 -21.65 12.48 8.91
CA GLU A 27 -23.05 12.19 8.53
C GLU A 27 -23.92 13.43 8.71
N LYS A 28 -23.82 14.09 9.87
CA LYS A 28 -24.54 15.34 10.18
C LYS A 28 -24.16 16.46 9.23
N HIS A 29 -22.86 16.64 8.97
CA HIS A 29 -22.37 17.68 8.06
C HIS A 29 -22.88 17.50 6.62
N GLN A 30 -22.92 16.25 6.14
CA GLN A 30 -23.38 15.91 4.80
C GLN A 30 -24.91 15.86 4.66
N GLY A 31 -25.65 16.03 5.76
CA GLY A 31 -27.12 15.97 5.76
C GLY A 31 -27.68 14.60 5.41
N VAL A 32 -26.91 13.53 5.64
CA VAL A 32 -27.37 12.15 5.39
C VAL A 32 -28.02 11.54 6.63
N SER A 33 -28.79 10.46 6.45
CA SER A 33 -29.40 9.73 7.55
C SER A 33 -28.35 9.19 8.52
N ALA A 34 -28.61 9.31 9.82
CA ALA A 34 -27.78 8.71 10.85
C ALA A 34 -27.58 7.21 10.59
N GLY A 35 -26.36 6.71 10.76
CA GLY A 35 -26.03 5.31 10.49
C GLY A 35 -25.61 5.03 9.04
N LYS A 36 -25.74 5.97 8.10
CA LYS A 36 -25.38 5.72 6.70
C LYS A 36 -23.91 5.32 6.53
N TYR A 37 -22.99 5.98 7.22
CA TYR A 37 -21.56 5.70 7.18
C TYR A 37 -21.16 4.76 8.31
N THR A 38 -21.66 5.00 9.52
CA THR A 38 -21.27 4.24 10.72
C THR A 38 -21.81 2.81 10.75
N ILE A 39 -23.01 2.58 10.23
CA ILE A 39 -23.63 1.26 10.14
C ILE A 39 -23.54 0.73 8.70
N GLY A 40 -23.95 1.55 7.72
CA GLY A 40 -24.02 1.13 6.32
C GLY A 40 -22.66 0.81 5.70
N LEU A 41 -21.62 1.58 6.05
CA LEU A 41 -20.24 1.32 5.62
C LEU A 41 -19.35 0.74 6.73
N GLY A 42 -19.83 0.72 7.98
CA GLY A 42 -19.06 0.25 9.13
C GLY A 42 -17.90 1.17 9.56
N LEU A 43 -17.92 2.45 9.14
CA LEU A 43 -16.81 3.38 9.36
C LEU A 43 -16.99 4.18 10.65
N LYS A 44 -15.94 4.26 11.48
CA LYS A 44 -15.98 5.08 12.71
C LYS A 44 -15.23 6.40 12.57
N TYR A 45 -13.99 6.32 12.10
CA TYR A 45 -13.11 7.45 11.91
C TYR A 45 -12.41 7.35 10.56
N MET A 46 -12.07 8.49 9.97
CA MET A 46 -11.28 8.58 8.75
C MET A 46 -10.06 9.46 8.99
N ASN A 47 -8.86 8.86 8.98
CA ASN A 47 -7.61 9.61 9.08
C ASN A 47 -7.30 10.29 7.75
N TYR A 48 -6.82 11.54 7.80
CA TYR A 48 -6.51 12.32 6.60
C TYR A 48 -5.23 13.15 6.81
N CYS A 49 -4.54 13.42 5.70
CA CYS A 49 -3.35 14.27 5.71
C CYS A 49 -3.73 15.75 5.76
N THR A 50 -2.95 16.53 6.53
CA THR A 50 -2.95 18.00 6.42
C THR A 50 -2.00 18.46 5.31
N ASP A 51 -1.84 19.77 5.13
CA ASP A 51 -0.87 20.34 4.18
C ASP A 51 0.61 20.05 4.53
N ARG A 52 0.86 19.39 5.67
CA ARG A 52 2.19 18.97 6.14
C ARG A 52 2.52 17.52 5.83
N GLU A 53 1.59 16.73 5.30
CA GLU A 53 1.74 15.30 5.08
C GLU A 53 1.39 14.94 3.63
N ASP A 54 2.32 14.28 2.95
CA ASP A 54 2.15 13.67 1.62
C ASP A 54 2.63 12.20 1.63
N VAL A 55 2.39 11.46 0.54
CA VAL A 55 2.74 10.03 0.45
C VAL A 55 4.23 9.75 0.72
N CYS A 56 5.12 10.69 0.38
CA CYS A 56 6.55 10.59 0.64
C CYS A 56 6.85 10.73 2.13
N SER A 57 6.25 11.71 2.81
CA SER A 57 6.40 11.92 4.25
C SER A 57 5.83 10.77 5.07
N LEU A 58 4.70 10.18 4.65
CA LEU A 58 4.14 8.98 5.28
C LEU A 58 5.13 7.82 5.16
N ALA A 59 5.68 7.61 3.96
CA ALA A 59 6.65 6.56 3.67
C ALA A 59 7.98 6.75 4.43
N LEU A 60 8.54 7.98 4.44
CA LEU A 60 9.73 8.34 5.20
C LEU A 60 9.53 8.08 6.69
N THR A 61 8.37 8.43 7.22
CA THR A 61 8.04 8.25 8.65
C THR A 61 7.94 6.77 9.00
N ALA A 62 7.22 5.97 8.20
CA ALA A 62 7.08 4.54 8.43
C ALA A 62 8.43 3.80 8.33
N VAL A 63 9.22 4.08 7.29
CA VAL A 63 10.54 3.42 7.10
C VAL A 63 11.53 3.84 8.18
N SER A 64 11.60 5.14 8.51
CA SER A 64 12.47 5.62 9.61
C SER A 64 12.08 4.99 10.94
N SER A 65 10.78 4.87 11.22
CA SER A 65 10.27 4.22 12.43
C SER A 65 10.59 2.73 12.44
N LEU A 66 10.44 2.02 11.32
CA LEU A 66 10.80 0.61 11.17
C LEU A 66 12.28 0.39 11.48
N LEU A 67 13.18 1.14 10.81
CA LEU A 67 14.62 1.04 11.00
C LEU A 67 15.02 1.23 12.47
N ARG A 68 14.47 2.26 13.12
CA ARG A 68 14.76 2.60 14.52
C ARG A 68 14.20 1.58 15.51
N LYS A 69 12.93 1.18 15.37
CA LYS A 69 12.23 0.33 16.36
C LYS A 69 12.74 -1.11 16.36
N TYR A 70 13.17 -1.60 15.19
CA TYR A 70 13.67 -2.96 15.01
C TYR A 70 15.21 -3.02 14.94
N ASP A 71 15.90 -1.90 15.20
CA ASP A 71 17.37 -1.79 15.18
C ASP A 71 18.01 -2.35 13.90
N ILE A 72 17.44 -1.96 12.75
CA ILE A 72 17.88 -2.45 11.44
C ILE A 72 18.98 -1.52 10.91
N ASP A 73 20.16 -2.09 10.62
CA ASP A 73 21.23 -1.37 9.94
C ASP A 73 20.79 -1.01 8.51
N PRO A 74 20.73 0.28 8.11
CA PRO A 74 20.39 0.65 6.74
C PRO A 74 21.29 0.00 5.68
N LYS A 75 22.52 -0.41 6.01
CA LYS A 75 23.41 -1.14 5.10
C LYS A 75 23.00 -2.60 4.86
N SER A 76 22.18 -3.18 5.75
CA SER A 76 21.68 -4.56 5.61
C SER A 76 20.49 -4.69 4.66
N ILE A 77 20.08 -3.59 4.00
CA ILE A 77 18.99 -3.56 3.03
C ILE A 77 19.56 -3.56 1.61
N GLY A 78 19.08 -4.47 0.75
CA GLY A 78 19.50 -4.61 -0.64
C GLY A 78 18.43 -4.26 -1.68
N ARG A 79 17.16 -4.28 -1.27
CA ARG A 79 16.03 -3.89 -2.11
C ARG A 79 15.06 -3.00 -1.34
N LEU A 80 14.58 -1.96 -2.01
CA LEU A 80 13.56 -1.04 -1.51
C LEU A 80 12.52 -0.82 -2.61
N GLU A 81 11.28 -1.24 -2.37
CA GLU A 81 10.20 -1.16 -3.36
C GLU A 81 8.94 -0.54 -2.77
N VAL A 82 8.28 0.33 -3.52
CA VAL A 82 7.09 1.06 -3.06
C VAL A 82 5.88 0.67 -3.90
N GLY A 83 4.79 0.30 -3.26
CA GLY A 83 3.47 0.21 -3.86
C GLY A 83 2.65 1.44 -3.53
N THR A 84 2.18 2.16 -4.54
CA THR A 84 1.34 3.34 -4.34
C THR A 84 0.48 3.61 -5.58
N GLU A 85 -0.69 4.19 -5.38
CA GLU A 85 -1.51 4.83 -6.40
C GLU A 85 -1.63 6.36 -6.21
N SER A 86 -0.95 6.92 -5.20
CA SER A 86 -0.82 8.35 -4.92
C SER A 86 0.42 8.96 -5.56
N LEU A 87 0.39 9.11 -6.89
CA LEU A 87 1.50 9.68 -7.67
C LEU A 87 1.72 11.17 -7.38
N ILE A 88 2.91 11.53 -6.88
CA ILE A 88 3.38 12.93 -6.78
C ILE A 88 4.06 13.39 -8.08
N ASP A 89 4.79 12.49 -8.74
CA ASP A 89 5.51 12.76 -9.98
C ASP A 89 5.27 11.61 -10.99
N LYS A 90 5.39 11.91 -12.29
CA LYS A 90 5.11 10.95 -13.37
C LYS A 90 6.32 10.10 -13.76
N ALA A 91 7.50 10.44 -13.28
CA ALA A 91 8.75 9.76 -13.58
C ALA A 91 9.58 9.51 -12.32
N LYS A 92 9.67 10.47 -11.41
CA LYS A 92 10.40 10.33 -10.15
C LYS A 92 9.60 9.50 -9.15
N SER A 93 10.14 8.36 -8.76
CA SER A 93 9.52 7.44 -7.81
C SER A 93 9.59 7.93 -6.37
N VAL A 94 8.60 7.58 -5.55
CA VAL A 94 8.63 7.69 -4.09
C VAL A 94 9.84 6.92 -3.53
N LYS A 95 10.15 5.75 -4.10
CA LYS A 95 11.36 4.99 -3.79
C LYS A 95 12.63 5.84 -3.83
N SER A 96 12.76 6.72 -4.81
CA SER A 96 13.94 7.60 -4.94
C SER A 96 13.98 8.73 -3.92
N VAL A 97 12.87 9.04 -3.25
CA VAL A 97 12.86 9.97 -2.11
C VAL A 97 13.32 9.23 -0.85
N LEU A 98 12.92 7.96 -0.69
CA LEU A 98 13.31 7.14 0.45
C LEU A 98 14.81 6.84 0.53
N THR A 99 15.57 6.94 -0.57
CA THR A 99 17.03 6.76 -0.56
C THR A 99 17.74 7.76 0.36
N THR A 100 17.11 8.91 0.65
CA THR A 100 17.62 9.89 1.62
C THR A 100 17.83 9.33 3.03
N LEU A 101 17.11 8.26 3.41
CA LEU A 101 17.32 7.56 4.68
C LEU A 101 18.56 6.65 4.68
N PHE A 102 19.05 6.26 3.51
CA PHE A 102 20.15 5.31 3.32
C PHE A 102 21.46 5.96 2.88
N GLU A 103 21.38 7.12 2.19
CA GLU A 103 22.51 7.91 1.73
C GLU A 103 23.50 8.30 2.85
N PRO A 104 23.06 8.76 4.05
CA PRO A 104 23.98 9.06 5.16
C PRO A 104 24.77 7.84 5.66
N HIS A 105 24.27 6.64 5.41
CA HIS A 105 24.92 5.37 5.76
C HIS A 105 25.81 4.85 4.62
N GLY A 106 25.86 5.54 3.47
CA GLY A 106 26.61 5.11 2.29
C GLY A 106 26.00 3.94 1.54
N ASN A 107 24.72 3.60 1.78
CA ASN A 107 24.04 2.53 1.05
C ASN A 107 23.24 3.10 -0.12
N THR A 108 23.83 3.06 -1.32
CA THR A 108 23.18 3.50 -2.57
C THR A 108 22.85 2.33 -3.50
N SER A 109 23.34 1.13 -3.19
CA SER A 109 23.09 -0.09 -3.96
C SER A 109 21.80 -0.75 -3.45
N LEU A 110 20.67 -0.16 -3.87
CA LEU A 110 19.32 -0.56 -3.48
C LEU A 110 18.48 -0.82 -4.75
N GLU A 111 18.15 -2.08 -5.03
CA GLU A 111 17.21 -2.45 -6.09
C GLU A 111 15.78 -1.96 -5.78
N GLY A 112 14.89 -2.03 -6.77
CA GLY A 112 13.47 -1.69 -6.65
C GLY A 112 13.12 -0.27 -7.11
N ILE A 113 11.82 -0.06 -7.35
CA ILE A 113 11.20 1.17 -7.89
C ILE A 113 9.79 1.32 -7.27
N ASP A 114 8.93 2.15 -7.88
CA ASP A 114 7.51 2.17 -7.56
C ASP A 114 6.76 1.18 -8.46
N THR A 115 5.81 0.45 -7.88
CA THR A 115 4.93 -0.51 -8.55
C THR A 115 3.48 -0.06 -8.38
N ILE A 116 2.76 0.11 -9.49
CA ILE A 116 1.47 0.79 -9.51
C ILE A 116 0.41 -0.10 -10.15
N HIS A 117 -0.63 -0.43 -9.39
CA HIS A 117 -1.88 -0.98 -9.92
C HIS A 117 -2.98 -0.81 -8.88
N ALA A 118 -3.53 0.40 -8.78
CA ALA A 118 -4.48 0.77 -7.72
C ALA A 118 -4.02 0.29 -6.32
N CYS A 119 -4.94 -0.17 -5.47
CA CYS A 119 -4.63 -0.75 -4.16
C CYS A 119 -3.77 -2.04 -4.20
N TYR A 120 -3.50 -2.64 -5.37
CA TYR A 120 -2.69 -3.86 -5.50
C TYR A 120 -1.18 -3.61 -5.49
N GLY A 121 -0.74 -2.36 -5.67
CA GLY A 121 0.69 -2.00 -5.79
C GLY A 121 1.55 -2.55 -4.65
N GLY A 122 1.10 -2.43 -3.41
CA GLY A 122 1.82 -2.92 -2.22
C GLY A 122 2.01 -4.45 -2.21
N THR A 123 0.97 -5.19 -2.60
CA THR A 123 1.03 -6.65 -2.74
C THR A 123 1.98 -7.08 -3.85
N SER A 124 1.96 -6.37 -4.99
CA SER A 124 2.88 -6.63 -6.09
C SER A 124 4.34 -6.40 -5.68
N ALA A 125 4.61 -5.30 -4.97
CA ALA A 125 5.93 -4.99 -4.42
C ALA A 125 6.39 -6.05 -3.39
N LEU A 126 5.47 -6.56 -2.55
CA LEU A 126 5.75 -7.67 -1.63
C LEU A 126 6.18 -8.93 -2.37
N PHE A 127 5.44 -9.32 -3.41
CA PHE A 127 5.82 -10.49 -4.22
C PHE A 127 7.15 -10.29 -4.94
N ASN A 128 7.43 -9.09 -5.45
CA ASN A 128 8.71 -8.79 -6.07
C ASN A 128 9.87 -8.89 -5.07
N ALA A 129 9.68 -8.45 -3.83
CA ALA A 129 10.69 -8.58 -2.78
C ALA A 129 10.93 -10.04 -2.39
N VAL A 130 9.88 -10.84 -2.18
CA VAL A 130 10.02 -12.28 -1.89
C VAL A 130 10.73 -13.00 -3.02
N ASN A 131 10.29 -12.79 -4.26
CA ASN A 131 10.93 -13.38 -5.44
C ASN A 131 12.40 -12.96 -5.57
N TRP A 132 12.74 -11.71 -5.23
CA TRP A 132 14.13 -11.23 -5.23
C TRP A 132 14.98 -11.95 -4.20
N VAL A 133 14.49 -12.10 -2.95
CA VAL A 133 15.18 -12.86 -1.89
C VAL A 133 15.41 -14.31 -2.33
N GLU A 134 14.42 -14.94 -2.96
CA GLU A 134 14.51 -16.32 -3.46
C GLU A 134 15.34 -16.46 -4.75
N SER A 135 15.72 -15.35 -5.39
CA SER A 135 16.40 -15.37 -6.69
C SER A 135 17.89 -15.67 -6.58
N ARG A 136 18.49 -16.04 -7.73
CA ARG A 136 19.95 -16.15 -7.86
C ARG A 136 20.69 -14.81 -7.77
N CYS A 137 19.97 -13.69 -7.88
CA CYS A 137 20.51 -12.34 -7.77
C CYS A 137 20.51 -11.82 -6.32
N TRP A 138 19.95 -12.58 -5.37
CA TRP A 138 19.94 -12.20 -3.97
C TRP A 138 21.38 -12.07 -3.44
N ASP A 139 21.64 -10.97 -2.75
CA ASP A 139 22.96 -10.61 -2.23
C ASP A 139 23.10 -10.87 -0.72
N GLY A 140 22.12 -11.54 -0.11
CA GLY A 140 22.10 -11.86 1.32
C GLY A 140 21.47 -10.78 2.21
N ARG A 141 21.11 -9.61 1.66
CA ARG A 141 20.49 -8.50 2.41
C ARG A 141 18.97 -8.64 2.47
N ASP A 142 18.34 -7.99 3.44
CA ASP A 142 16.87 -7.93 3.51
C ASP A 142 16.30 -6.93 2.48
N ALA A 143 15.01 -7.05 2.19
CA ALA A 143 14.25 -6.09 1.39
C ALA A 143 13.30 -5.28 2.27
N ILE A 144 13.02 -4.04 1.89
CA ILE A 144 11.93 -3.23 2.48
C ILE A 144 10.87 -2.99 1.41
N VAL A 145 9.62 -3.28 1.78
CA VAL A 145 8.44 -3.01 0.95
C VAL A 145 7.61 -1.95 1.65
N VAL A 146 7.20 -0.92 0.91
CA VAL A 146 6.39 0.18 1.44
C VAL A 146 5.08 0.26 0.68
N ALA A 147 3.94 0.21 1.36
CA ALA A 147 2.64 0.52 0.79
C ALA A 147 2.16 1.84 1.38
N SER A 148 2.08 2.91 0.58
CA SER A 148 1.77 4.27 1.07
C SER A 148 0.77 4.93 0.14
N ASP A 149 -0.36 5.40 0.68
CA ASP A 149 -1.42 6.00 -0.11
C ASP A 149 -2.20 7.08 0.65
N ILE A 150 -2.74 8.01 -0.13
CA ILE A 150 -3.69 9.05 0.27
C ILE A 150 -4.88 8.93 -0.70
N ALA A 151 -6.02 8.48 -0.18
CA ALA A 151 -7.25 8.28 -0.94
C ALA A 151 -8.18 9.49 -0.80
N LEU A 152 -8.32 10.26 -1.88
CA LEU A 152 -9.19 11.43 -1.98
C LEU A 152 -10.27 11.25 -3.04
N TYR A 153 -11.52 11.58 -2.68
CA TYR A 153 -12.68 11.42 -3.55
C TYR A 153 -13.49 12.72 -3.64
N ASP A 154 -14.05 13.00 -4.81
CA ASP A 154 -14.88 14.18 -5.06
C ASP A 154 -16.36 13.90 -4.88
N GLN A 155 -16.81 12.69 -5.23
CA GLN A 155 -18.20 12.29 -5.15
C GLN A 155 -18.66 12.24 -3.68
N PRO A 156 -19.75 12.94 -3.31
CA PRO A 156 -20.23 12.97 -1.92
C PRO A 156 -20.48 11.60 -1.30
N ALA A 157 -20.86 10.61 -2.12
CA ALA A 157 -21.07 9.23 -1.69
C ALA A 157 -19.77 8.47 -1.36
N SER A 158 -18.64 8.84 -1.99
CA SER A 158 -17.34 8.17 -1.84
C SER A 158 -16.37 8.93 -0.92
N ARG A 159 -16.60 10.22 -0.68
CA ARG A 159 -15.85 11.00 0.31
C ARG A 159 -15.65 10.31 1.68
N PRO A 160 -16.66 9.65 2.29
CA PRO A 160 -16.47 9.00 3.59
C PRO A 160 -15.52 7.81 3.54
N THR A 161 -15.24 7.24 2.36
CA THR A 161 -14.35 6.07 2.19
C THR A 161 -12.91 6.46 1.87
N GLY A 162 -12.56 7.73 2.04
CA GLY A 162 -11.17 8.20 1.95
C GLY A 162 -10.31 7.67 3.09
N GLY A 163 -9.06 8.09 3.10
CA GLY A 163 -8.11 7.70 4.13
C GLY A 163 -6.69 8.00 3.72
N ALA A 164 -5.77 7.88 4.68
CA ALA A 164 -4.35 7.95 4.41
C ALA A 164 -3.59 7.04 5.37
N GLY A 165 -2.52 6.44 4.89
CA GLY A 165 -1.68 5.58 5.71
C GLY A 165 -0.51 5.00 4.94
N CYS A 166 0.46 4.50 5.69
CA CYS A 166 1.62 3.81 5.16
C CYS A 166 1.98 2.59 6.02
N VAL A 167 2.34 1.49 5.36
CA VAL A 167 2.89 0.30 5.99
C VAL A 167 4.27 0.02 5.38
N ALA A 168 5.27 -0.18 6.23
CA ALA A 168 6.60 -0.63 5.84
C ALA A 168 6.84 -2.06 6.37
N MET A 169 7.30 -2.96 5.50
CA MET A 169 7.52 -4.37 5.80
C MET A 169 8.97 -4.73 5.50
N LEU A 170 9.66 -5.32 6.47
CA LEU A 170 10.97 -5.94 6.27
C LEU A 170 10.76 -7.37 5.77
N VAL A 171 11.38 -7.73 4.66
CA VAL A 171 11.23 -9.03 3.98
C VAL A 171 12.58 -9.73 3.90
N GLY A 172 12.63 -11.00 4.28
CA GLY A 172 13.85 -11.81 4.25
C GLY A 172 13.61 -13.26 4.69
N PRO A 173 14.67 -14.08 4.78
CA PRO A 173 14.58 -15.48 5.21
C PRO A 173 14.25 -15.61 6.70
N ASN A 174 13.81 -16.80 7.11
CA ASN A 174 13.49 -17.15 8.50
C ASN A 174 12.47 -16.19 9.13
N ALA A 175 11.49 -15.76 8.34
CA ALA A 175 10.47 -14.83 8.77
C ALA A 175 9.44 -15.53 9.69
N PRO A 176 8.95 -14.84 10.74
CA PRO A 176 7.83 -15.33 11.55
C PRO A 176 6.53 -15.40 10.74
N LEU A 177 6.41 -14.61 9.66
CA LEU A 177 5.31 -14.65 8.71
C LEU A 177 5.86 -15.01 7.32
N SER A 178 6.13 -16.30 7.11
CA SER A 178 6.57 -16.83 5.81
C SER A 178 5.42 -16.86 4.81
N LEU A 179 5.71 -16.59 3.53
CA LEU A 179 4.74 -16.77 2.45
C LEU A 179 4.84 -18.20 1.90
N ASP A 180 3.71 -18.85 1.68
CA ASP A 180 3.67 -20.13 0.96
C ASP A 180 3.46 -19.87 -0.55
N PRO A 181 4.46 -20.12 -1.40
CA PRO A 181 4.35 -19.87 -2.83
C PRO A 181 3.31 -20.76 -3.53
N ASN A 182 2.92 -21.89 -2.93
CA ASN A 182 1.92 -22.79 -3.49
C ASN A 182 0.47 -22.31 -3.24
N LEU A 183 0.27 -21.36 -2.32
CA LEU A 183 -1.05 -20.88 -1.91
C LEU A 183 -1.32 -19.47 -2.44
N ARG A 184 -1.20 -19.29 -3.76
CA ARG A 184 -1.41 -18.00 -4.44
C ARG A 184 -2.47 -18.09 -5.54
N GLY A 185 -3.60 -17.41 -5.34
CA GLY A 185 -4.60 -17.16 -6.38
C GLY A 185 -4.47 -15.74 -6.93
N VAL A 186 -4.45 -15.59 -8.26
CA VAL A 186 -4.38 -14.28 -8.93
C VAL A 186 -5.46 -14.19 -10.01
N TYR A 187 -6.18 -13.08 -10.02
CA TYR A 187 -7.10 -12.70 -11.09
C TYR A 187 -6.81 -11.27 -11.52
N MET A 188 -6.59 -11.08 -12.82
CA MET A 188 -6.38 -9.78 -13.43
C MET A 188 -7.24 -9.70 -14.68
N THR A 189 -7.96 -8.60 -14.84
CA THR A 189 -8.82 -8.35 -16.00
C THR A 189 -8.76 -6.88 -16.39
N ASN A 190 -8.97 -6.59 -17.67
CA ASN A 190 -9.04 -5.22 -18.16
C ASN A 190 -10.44 -4.65 -17.89
N THR A 191 -10.52 -3.59 -17.09
CA THR A 191 -11.78 -2.95 -16.70
C THR A 191 -11.59 -1.46 -16.41
N TYR A 192 -12.69 -0.71 -16.45
CA TYR A 192 -12.77 0.71 -16.10
C TYR A 192 -13.76 0.93 -14.93
N ASP A 193 -13.58 0.16 -13.86
CA ASP A 193 -14.35 0.26 -12.62
C ASP A 193 -13.83 1.37 -11.70
N PHE A 194 -12.51 1.52 -11.57
CA PHE A 194 -11.85 2.48 -10.70
C PHE A 194 -10.52 2.93 -11.31
N TYR A 195 -10.40 4.20 -11.70
CA TYR A 195 -9.20 4.70 -12.41
C TYR A 195 -8.99 6.21 -12.28
N LYS A 196 -7.75 6.67 -12.53
CA LYS A 196 -7.34 8.09 -12.48
C LYS A 196 -6.93 8.60 -13.89
N PRO A 197 -7.87 8.90 -14.78
CA PRO A 197 -7.54 9.29 -16.16
C PRO A 197 -7.08 10.76 -16.27
N ASN A 198 -7.47 11.61 -15.32
CA ASN A 198 -7.17 13.04 -15.35
C ASN A 198 -5.93 13.34 -14.51
N LEU A 199 -4.79 13.55 -15.19
CA LEU A 199 -3.50 13.79 -14.54
C LEU A 199 -3.36 15.18 -13.87
N LYS A 200 -4.41 16.01 -13.89
CA LYS A 200 -4.41 17.34 -13.23
C LYS A 200 -5.07 17.32 -11.86
N VAL A 201 -5.72 16.23 -11.48
CA VAL A 201 -6.44 16.09 -10.21
C VAL A 201 -6.09 14.75 -9.57
N GLU A 202 -6.13 14.69 -8.24
CA GLU A 202 -5.86 13.45 -7.49
C GLU A 202 -7.09 12.53 -7.36
N LEU A 203 -8.24 12.99 -7.86
CA LEU A 203 -9.54 12.37 -7.66
C LEU A 203 -9.77 11.17 -8.59
N TYR A 204 -10.44 10.15 -8.06
CA TYR A 204 -10.77 8.94 -8.83
C TYR A 204 -12.03 9.10 -9.68
N SER A 205 -12.00 8.47 -10.86
CA SER A 205 -13.20 8.17 -11.64
C SER A 205 -13.75 6.80 -11.21
N LEU A 206 -15.03 6.75 -10.86
CA LEU A 206 -15.67 5.59 -10.23
C LEU A 206 -16.86 5.06 -11.05
N ARG A 207 -16.92 3.74 -11.26
CA ARG A 207 -18.11 2.99 -11.70
C ARG A 207 -18.43 1.89 -10.69
N PRO A 208 -19.01 2.24 -9.52
CA PRO A 208 -19.07 1.37 -8.35
C PRO A 208 -19.85 0.06 -8.58
N LEU A 209 -20.92 0.08 -9.38
CA LEU A 209 -21.68 -1.13 -9.73
C LEU A 209 -20.83 -2.14 -10.50
N LEU A 210 -19.96 -1.66 -11.40
CA LEU A 210 -19.07 -2.53 -12.18
C LEU A 210 -18.02 -3.19 -11.28
N GLY A 211 -17.38 -2.42 -10.39
CA GLY A 211 -16.39 -2.94 -9.45
C GLY A 211 -16.96 -4.00 -8.50
N LEU A 212 -18.19 -3.79 -8.01
CA LEU A 212 -18.91 -4.77 -7.20
C LEU A 212 -19.23 -6.05 -7.96
N MET A 213 -19.65 -5.95 -9.23
CA MET A 213 -19.92 -7.12 -10.07
C MET A 213 -18.66 -7.97 -10.28
N ILE A 214 -17.54 -7.34 -10.66
CA ILE A 214 -16.27 -8.03 -10.90
C ILE A 214 -15.79 -8.75 -9.63
N SER A 215 -15.82 -8.06 -8.49
CA SER A 215 -15.40 -8.62 -7.21
C SER A 215 -16.29 -9.81 -6.80
N ARG A 216 -17.60 -9.70 -7.03
CA ARG A 216 -18.56 -10.76 -6.71
C ARG A 216 -18.37 -11.98 -7.61
N ASP A 217 -18.25 -11.78 -8.91
CA ASP A 217 -18.17 -12.89 -9.88
C ASP A 217 -16.88 -13.71 -9.70
N PHE A 218 -15.80 -13.10 -9.20
CA PHE A 218 -14.57 -13.81 -8.84
C PHE A 218 -14.61 -14.47 -7.45
N CYS A 219 -15.03 -13.77 -6.40
CA CYS A 219 -15.11 -14.36 -5.05
C CYS A 219 -16.20 -15.42 -4.94
N PHE A 220 -17.24 -15.33 -5.76
CA PHE A 220 -18.37 -16.25 -5.81
C PHE A 220 -18.64 -16.65 -7.26
N PRO A 221 -17.81 -17.51 -7.86
CA PRO A 221 -18.06 -18.04 -9.19
C PRO A 221 -19.28 -18.96 -9.12
N GLN A 222 -20.46 -18.35 -9.26
CA GLN A 222 -21.79 -18.93 -9.47
C GLN A 222 -22.11 -20.27 -8.76
N ARG A 223 -22.90 -20.16 -7.68
CA ARG A 223 -24.12 -21.00 -7.49
C ARG A 223 -25.16 -20.65 -8.58
N ILE A 224 -24.83 -20.85 -9.84
CA ILE A 224 -25.79 -20.83 -10.96
C ILE A 224 -25.54 -22.09 -11.79
N GLN A 225 -25.87 -23.22 -11.18
CA GLN A 225 -26.42 -24.37 -11.90
C GLN A 225 -27.80 -24.59 -11.30
N MET A 226 -28.83 -24.10 -12.00
CA MET A 226 -30.18 -24.66 -11.93
C MET A 226 -30.46 -25.31 -13.28
#